data_AF-A0A7V4HB05-F1
#
_entry.id   AF-A0A7V4HB05-F1
#
_cell.length_a   1.000
_cell.length_b   1.000
_cell.length_c   1.000
_cell.angle_alpha   90.00
_cell.angle_beta   90.00
_cell.angle_gamma   90.00
#
_symmetry.space_group_name_H-M   'P 1'
#
loop_
_entity.id
_entity.type
_entity.pdbx_description
1 polymer ?
#
loop_
_entity_poly.entity_id
_entity_poly.type
_entity_poly.pdbx_seq_one_letter_code
_entity_poly.pdbx_strand_id
1 'polypeptide(L)' 'RHPLSDDKIAEQLNSTGLNIARRTVAKYRESMKIPVARLRRKI' A
#
# COMPACT_ATOMS: atom_id res chain seq x y z
N ARG A 1 -1.11 -7.22 14.70
CA ARG A 1 -1.31 -7.35 13.22
C ARG A 1 -0.29 -6.42 12.54
N HIS A 2 0.72 -6.93 11.84
CA HIS A 2 1.75 -6.10 11.19
C HIS A 2 1.18 -5.47 9.91
N PRO A 3 0.96 -4.15 9.86
CA PRO A 3 0.35 -3.53 8.70
C PRO A 3 1.39 -3.42 7.58
N LEU A 4 1.04 -3.91 6.39
CA LEU A 4 1.90 -3.87 5.22
C LEU A 4 2.12 -2.43 4.76
N SER A 5 3.38 -2.02 4.66
CA SER A 5 3.77 -0.74 4.08
C SER A 5 3.37 -0.68 2.61
N ASP A 6 3.11 0.53 2.11
CA ASP A 6 2.89 0.80 0.68
C ASP A 6 3.98 0.25 -0.23
N ASP A 7 5.23 0.18 0.26
CA ASP A 7 6.35 -0.47 -0.43
C ASP A 7 6.12 -1.97 -0.68
N LYS A 8 5.68 -2.71 0.33
CA LYS A 8 5.36 -4.15 0.17
C LYS A 8 4.21 -4.38 -0.78
N ILE A 9 3.23 -3.48 -0.79
CA ILE A 9 2.08 -3.57 -1.71
C ILE A 9 2.56 -3.33 -3.14
N ALA A 10 3.45 -2.35 -3.36
CA ALA A 10 4.04 -2.11 -4.67
C ALA A 10 4.89 -3.30 -5.13
N GLU A 11 5.75 -3.85 -4.26
CA GLU A 11 6.59 -5.01 -4.58
C GLU A 11 5.75 -6.25 -4.94
N GLN A 12 4.70 -6.50 -4.17
CA GLN A 12 3.79 -7.61 -4.40
C GLN A 12 3.00 -7.44 -5.71
N LEU A 13 2.59 -6.22 -6.06
CA LEU A 13 1.92 -5.94 -7.34
C LEU A 13 2.88 -6.02 -8.54
N ASN A 14 4.13 -5.57 -8.38
CA ASN A 14 5.18 -5.76 -9.37
C ASN A 14 5.45 -7.25 -9.62
N SER A 15 5.45 -8.07 -8.57
CA SER A 15 5.60 -9.52 -8.67
C SER A 15 4.47 -10.19 -9.45
N THR A 16 3.27 -9.60 -9.48
CA THR A 16 2.12 -10.07 -10.28
C THR A 16 2.15 -9.58 -11.73
N GLY A 17 3.20 -8.85 -12.13
CA GLY A 17 3.33 -8.26 -13.47
C GLY A 17 2.74 -6.85 -13.60
N LEU A 18 2.20 -6.28 -12.53
CA LEU A 18 1.72 -4.90 -12.50
C LEU A 18 2.87 -3.97 -12.11
N ASN A 19 3.52 -3.39 -13.10
CA ASN A 19 4.66 -2.50 -12.90
C ASN A 19 4.21 -1.14 -12.35
N ILE A 20 3.99 -1.08 -11.03
CA ILE A 20 3.44 0.10 -10.36
C ILE A 20 4.43 0.67 -9.34
N ALA A 21 4.54 1.99 -9.32
CA ALA A 21 5.36 2.68 -8.35
C ALA A 21 4.62 2.88 -7.02
N ARG A 22 5.39 2.99 -5.94
CA ARG A 22 4.88 3.30 -4.58
C ARG A 22 4.02 4.57 -4.52
N ARG A 23 4.32 5.60 -5.33
CA ARG A 23 3.50 6.83 -5.45
C ARG A 23 2.11 6.53 -6.01
N THR A 24 2.02 5.64 -6.99
CA THR A 24 0.76 5.21 -7.60
C THR A 24 -0.10 4.45 -6.58
N VAL A 25 0.52 3.54 -5.81
CA VAL A 25 -0.15 2.83 -4.70
C VAL A 25 -0.66 3.81 -3.64
N ALA A 26 0.14 4.82 -3.26
CA ALA A 26 -0.28 5.84 -2.30
C ALA A 26 -1.50 6.61 -2.81
N LYS A 27 -1.50 7.01 -4.09
CA LYS A 27 -2.61 7.72 -4.74
C LYS A 27 -3.90 6.90 -4.75
N TYR A 28 -3.82 5.62 -5.15
CA TYR A 28 -4.97 4.70 -5.09
C TYR A 28 -5.47 4.49 -3.65
N ARG A 29 -4.55 4.42 -2.68
CA ARG A 29 -4.92 4.25 -1.27
C ARG A 29 -5.66 5.46 -0.72
N GLU A 30 -5.26 6.67 -1.10
CA GLU A 30 -5.99 7.91 -0.77
C GLU A 30 -7.38 7.94 -1.41
N SER A 31 -7.50 7.57 -2.70
CA SER A 31 -8.80 7.48 -3.37
C SER A 31 -9.74 6.45 -2.71
N MET A 32 -9.20 5.34 -2.21
CA MET A 32 -9.95 4.31 -1.49
C MET A 32 -10.21 4.66 -0.01
N LYS A 33 -9.79 5.84 0.47
CA LYS A 33 -9.86 6.26 1.89
C LYS A 33 -9.25 5.24 2.86
N ILE A 34 -8.27 4.45 2.39
CA ILE A 34 -7.63 3.43 3.21
C ILE A 34 -6.52 4.09 4.04
N PRO A 35 -6.58 4.03 5.39
CA PRO A 35 -5.57 4.66 6.21
C PRO A 35 -4.21 3.95 6.09
N VAL A 36 -3.14 4.73 6.24
CA VAL A 36 -1.75 4.24 6.23
C VAL A 36 -1.55 3.08 7.20
N ALA A 37 -0.63 2.19 6.84
CA ALA A 37 -0.18 1.10 7.70
C ALA A 37 0.12 1.56 9.13
N ARG A 38 0.74 2.74 9.28
CA ARG A 38 1.05 3.36 10.56
C ARG A 38 -0.18 3.60 11.45
N LEU A 39 -1.34 3.89 10.87
CA LEU A 39 -2.59 4.16 11.60
C LEU A 39 -3.31 2.87 12.00
N ARG A 40 -3.07 1.76 11.28
CA ARG A 40 -3.67 0.44 11.52
C ARG A 40 -3.04 -0.32 12.70
N ARG A 41 -1.98 0.20 13.33
CA ARG A 41 -1.31 -0.45 14.48
C ARG A 41 -2.05 -0.23 15.81
N LYS A 42 -3.12 0.58 15.85
CA LYS A 42 -3.74 1.06 17.11
C LYS A 42 -5.23 0.73 17.28
N ILE A 43 -5.78 -0.18 16.46
CA ILE A 43 -7.14 -0.75 16.62
C ILE A 43 -7.00 -2.22 16.97
#